data_AF-Q8K3G4-F1
#
_entry.id   AF-Q8K3G4-F1
#
_cell.length_a   1.000
_cell.length_b   1.000
_cell.length_c   1.000
_cell.angle_alpha   90.00
_cell.angle_beta   90.00
_cell.angle_gamma   90.00
#
_symmetry.space_group_name_H-M   'P 1'
#
loop_
_entity.id
_entity.type
_entity.pdbx_description
1 polymer ?
#
loop_
_entity_poly.entity_id
_entity_poly.type
_entity_poly.pdbx_seq_one_letter_code
_entity_poly.pdbx_strand_id
1 'polypeptide(L)'
;MEKPELWGVLALLLLCSYTCGSQDLQVIDLLTVGESRQMVAVAEKIRTALLTAGDIYLLSTFRLPPKQGGVLFGLYSRQDNTRWLEASVVGKINK
;
A
#
# COMPACT_ATOMS: atom_id res chain seq x y z
N MET A 1 38.75 14.01 -30.63
CA MET A 1 37.62 14.89 -30.26
C MET A 1 36.52 14.01 -29.71
N GLU A 2 36.58 13.73 -28.41
CA GLU A 2 35.63 12.84 -27.73
C GLU A 2 34.35 13.63 -27.45
N LYS A 3 33.20 13.12 -27.91
CA LYS A 3 31.90 13.80 -27.83
C LYS A 3 31.38 13.74 -26.38
N PRO A 4 31.36 14.86 -25.63
CA PRO A 4 30.90 14.87 -24.23
C PRO A 4 29.42 14.49 -24.09
N GLU A 5 28.65 14.59 -25.17
CA GLU A 5 27.22 14.25 -25.19
C GLU A 5 26.95 12.75 -24.99
N LEU A 6 27.88 11.89 -25.41
CA LEU A 6 27.73 10.44 -25.31
C LEU A 6 27.81 9.97 -23.86
N TRP A 7 28.66 10.62 -23.06
CA TRP A 7 28.79 10.38 -21.62
C TRP A 7 27.59 10.90 -20.84
N GLY A 8 27.03 12.05 -21.25
CA GLY A 8 25.79 12.58 -20.66
C GLY A 8 24.60 11.65 -20.90
N VAL A 9 24.47 11.11 -22.11
CA VAL A 9 23.42 10.14 -22.46
C VAL A 9 23.63 8.82 -21.72
N LEU A 10 24.87 8.33 -21.61
CA LEU A 10 25.20 7.13 -20.83
C LEU A 10 24.90 7.31 -19.34
N ALA A 11 25.23 8.47 -18.76
CA ALA A 11 24.93 8.78 -17.36
C ALA A 11 23.42 8.88 -17.12
N LEU A 12 22.67 9.49 -18.05
CA LEU A 12 21.21 9.55 -17.98
C LEU A 12 20.57 8.17 -18.11
N LEU A 13 21.06 7.33 -19.02
CA LEU A 13 20.59 5.95 -19.19
C LEU A 13 20.90 5.11 -17.94
N LEU A 14 22.09 5.24 -17.37
CA LEU A 14 22.46 4.59 -16.11
C LEU A 14 21.51 5.03 -14.99
N LEU A 15 21.32 6.34 -14.78
CA LEU A 15 20.39 6.88 -13.78
C LEU A 15 18.96 6.35 -13.99
N CYS A 16 18.45 6.35 -15.22
CA CYS A 16 17.14 5.80 -15.54
C CYS A 16 17.03 4.30 -15.22
N SER A 17 18.07 3.51 -15.51
CA SER A 17 18.10 2.08 -15.17
C SER A 17 18.21 1.82 -13.65
N TYR A 18 18.88 2.69 -12.90
CA TYR A 18 18.94 2.61 -11.43
C TYR A 18 17.59 2.96 -10.77
N THR A 19 16.86 3.96 -11.29
CA THR A 19 15.52 4.31 -10.78
C THR A 19 14.42 3.38 -11.29
N CYS A 20 14.66 2.72 -12.44
CA CYS A 20 13.82 1.67 -13.00
C CYS A 20 14.22 0.28 -12.47
N GLY A 21 15.01 0.22 -11.40
CA GLY A 21 15.17 -0.98 -10.59
C GLY A 21 13.89 -1.22 -9.77
N SER A 22 12.86 -1.74 -10.44
CA SER A 22 11.73 -2.47 -9.87
C SER A 22 11.19 -1.97 -8.52
N GLN A 23 10.41 -0.89 -8.53
CA GLN A 23 9.26 -0.86 -7.63
C GLN A 23 8.13 -1.63 -8.30
N ASP A 24 8.24 -2.96 -8.28
CA ASP A 24 7.11 -3.82 -8.58
C ASP A 24 6.11 -3.63 -7.43
N LEU A 25 5.20 -2.66 -7.61
CA LEU A 25 4.17 -2.34 -6.63
C LEU A 25 3.28 -3.57 -6.50
N GLN A 26 3.46 -4.33 -5.42
CA GLN A 26 2.61 -5.47 -5.11
C GLN A 26 1.21 -4.97 -4.75
N VAL A 27 0.32 -4.92 -5.75
CA VAL A 27 -1.08 -4.55 -5.56
C VAL A 27 -1.86 -5.78 -5.09
N ILE A 28 -2.40 -5.70 -3.87
CA ILE A 28 -3.27 -6.74 -3.30
C ILE A 28 -4.69 -6.20 -3.30
N ASP A 29 -5.52 -6.68 -4.23
CA ASP A 29 -6.93 -6.34 -4.27
C ASP A 29 -7.73 -7.16 -3.25
N LEU A 30 -8.05 -6.53 -2.12
CA LEU A 30 -8.84 -7.13 -1.04
C LEU A 30 -10.34 -7.22 -1.35
N LEU A 31 -10.84 -6.48 -2.35
CA LEU A 31 -12.27 -6.43 -2.67
C LEU A 31 -12.74 -7.68 -3.43
N THR A 32 -11.82 -8.39 -4.08
CA THR A 32 -12.12 -9.63 -4.84
C THR A 32 -12.10 -10.88 -3.95
N VAL A 33 -11.67 -10.76 -2.69
CA VAL A 33 -11.53 -11.87 -1.75
C VAL A 33 -12.88 -12.14 -1.08
N GLY A 34 -13.73 -12.90 -1.76
CA GLY A 34 -15.06 -13.29 -1.25
C GLY A 34 -15.05 -14.55 -0.37
N GLU A 35 -14.03 -15.41 -0.51
CA GLU A 35 -13.98 -16.71 0.17
C GLU A 35 -12.96 -16.75 1.32
N SER A 36 -13.35 -17.32 2.46
CA SER A 36 -12.49 -17.46 3.64
C SER A 36 -11.20 -18.25 3.39
N ARG A 37 -11.21 -19.18 2.42
CA ARG A 37 -10.02 -19.94 2.01
C ARG A 37 -8.99 -19.05 1.29
N GLN A 38 -9.44 -18.02 0.61
CA GLN A 38 -8.59 -17.08 -0.12
C GLN A 38 -7.97 -16.04 0.83
N MET A 39 -8.61 -15.75 1.98
CA MET A 39 -8.05 -14.86 3.01
C MET A 39 -6.69 -15.33 3.54
N VAL A 40 -6.45 -16.63 3.66
CA VAL A 40 -5.14 -17.15 4.13
C VAL A 40 -4.04 -16.85 3.11
N ALA A 41 -4.32 -17.08 1.82
CA ALA A 41 -3.37 -16.77 0.75
C ALA A 41 -3.10 -15.26 0.65
N VAL A 42 -4.12 -14.44 0.88
CA VAL A 42 -4.01 -12.98 0.89
C VAL A 42 -3.22 -12.49 2.10
N ALA A 43 -3.44 -13.07 3.28
CA ALA A 43 -2.67 -12.74 4.47
C ALA A 43 -1.18 -13.07 4.30
N GLU A 44 -0.85 -14.20 3.69
CA GLU A 44 0.54 -14.54 3.39
C GLU A 44 1.16 -13.61 2.34
N LYS A 45 0.40 -13.20 1.32
CA LYS A 45 0.85 -12.16 0.37
C LYS A 45 1.11 -10.83 1.07
N ILE A 46 0.19 -10.38 1.92
CA ILE A 46 0.33 -9.15 2.71
C ILE A 46 1.55 -9.24 3.62
N ARG A 47 1.75 -10.37 4.32
CA ARG A 47 2.90 -10.61 5.18
C ARG A 47 4.21 -10.57 4.39
N THR A 48 4.25 -11.22 3.23
CA THR A 48 5.44 -11.23 2.38
C THR A 48 5.74 -9.81 1.87
N ALA A 49 4.71 -9.11 1.40
CA ALA A 49 4.82 -7.71 0.97
C ALA A 49 5.30 -6.80 2.11
N LEU A 50 4.76 -6.94 3.32
CA LEU A 50 5.16 -6.20 4.52
C LEU A 50 6.64 -6.40 4.89
N LEU A 51 7.18 -7.59 4.67
CA LEU A 51 8.58 -7.90 4.98
C LEU A 51 9.54 -7.34 3.92
N THR A 52 9.07 -7.10 2.70
CA THR A 52 9.90 -6.66 1.57
C THR A 52 9.70 -5.20 1.17
N ALA A 53 8.57 -4.58 1.52
CA ALA A 53 8.22 -3.22 1.13
C ALA A 53 8.75 -2.19 2.13
N GLY A 54 9.34 -1.11 1.60
CA GLY A 54 9.76 0.04 2.42
C GLY A 54 8.59 0.93 2.83
N ASP A 55 7.58 1.04 1.97
CA ASP A 55 6.38 1.86 2.17
C ASP A 55 5.11 1.06 1.86
N ILE A 56 4.02 1.34 2.59
CA ILE A 56 2.75 0.63 2.44
C ILE A 56 1.64 1.64 2.18
N TYR A 57 0.93 1.45 1.08
CA TYR A 57 -0.21 2.27 0.69
C TYR A 57 -1.49 1.45 0.79
N LEU A 58 -2.45 1.94 1.57
CA LEU A 58 -3.77 1.34 1.71
C LEU A 58 -4.81 2.25 1.05
N LEU A 59 -5.44 1.75 -0.02
CA LEU A 59 -6.55 2.43 -0.70
C LEU A 59 -7.86 1.75 -0.32
N SER A 60 -8.81 2.51 0.23
CA SER A 60 -10.13 2.01 0.60
C SER A 60 -11.21 2.98 0.16
N THR A 61 -12.26 2.46 -0.47
CA THR A 61 -13.43 3.22 -0.89
C THR A 61 -14.65 2.71 -0.14
N PHE A 62 -15.32 3.58 0.61
CA PHE A 62 -16.48 3.24 1.43
C PHE A 62 -17.53 4.36 1.34
N ARG A 63 -18.80 4.01 1.53
CA ARG A 63 -19.90 4.99 1.62
C ARG A 63 -20.32 5.16 3.08
N LEU A 64 -20.13 6.36 3.62
CA LEU A 64 -20.60 6.70 4.97
C LEU A 64 -22.01 7.29 4.92
N PRO A 65 -22.94 6.79 5.73
CA PRO A 65 -24.20 7.48 5.97
C PRO A 65 -23.98 8.84 6.67
N PRO A 66 -24.86 9.82 6.44
CA PRO A 66 -24.75 11.12 7.08
C PRO A 66 -24.78 11.00 8.61
N LYS A 67 -23.89 11.74 9.29
CA LYS A 67 -23.71 11.75 10.75
C LYS A 67 -23.20 10.45 11.35
N GLN A 68 -22.85 9.46 10.54
CA GLN A 68 -22.21 8.24 11.01
C GLN A 68 -20.70 8.37 10.84
N GLY A 69 -19.98 7.97 11.88
CA GLY A 69 -18.53 7.77 11.86
C GLY A 69 -18.23 6.34 12.25
N GLY A 70 -17.03 5.87 11.91
CA GLY A 70 -16.62 4.51 12.19
C GLY A 70 -15.15 4.28 11.95
N VAL A 71 -14.69 3.11 12.39
CA VAL A 71 -13.34 2.63 12.09
C VAL A 71 -13.31 2.14 10.65
N LEU A 72 -12.37 2.65 9.87
CA LEU A 72 -12.15 2.24 8.48
C LEU A 72 -11.20 1.06 8.39
N PHE A 73 -10.08 1.17 9.10
CA PHE A 73 -9.13 0.08 9.22
C PHE A 73 -8.42 0.16 10.57
N GLY A 74 -8.07 -1.00 11.12
CA GLY A 74 -7.32 -1.10 12.35
C GLY A 74 -6.32 -2.26 12.27
N LEU A 75 -5.11 -2.02 12.73
CA LEU A 75 -4.08 -3.03 12.89
C LEU A 75 -4.07 -3.46 14.35
N TYR A 76 -4.38 -4.73 14.59
CA TYR A 76 -4.45 -5.30 15.93
C TYR A 76 -3.49 -6.48 16.04
N SER A 77 -2.85 -6.64 17.19
CA SER A 77 -2.12 -7.86 17.52
C SER A 77 -3.13 -8.99 17.68
N ARG A 78 -2.93 -10.10 16.97
CA ARG A 78 -3.79 -11.29 17.13
C ARG A 78 -3.65 -11.93 18.52
N GLN A 79 -2.48 -11.81 19.15
CA GLN A 79 -2.15 -12.51 20.39
C GLN A 79 -2.75 -11.80 21.60
N ASP A 80 -2.64 -10.48 21.64
CA ASP A 80 -2.99 -9.67 22.82
C ASP A 80 -4.14 -8.68 22.54
N ASN A 81 -4.71 -8.71 21.34
CA ASN A 81 -5.71 -7.76 20.84
C ASN A 81 -5.31 -6.27 21.00
N THR A 82 -4.01 -6.01 21.16
CA THR A 82 -3.48 -4.66 21.28
C THR A 82 -3.73 -3.92 19.99
N ARG A 83 -4.20 -2.66 20.07
CA ARG A 83 -4.42 -1.78 18.92
C ARG A 83 -3.10 -1.06 18.60
N TRP A 84 -2.54 -1.32 17.42
CA TRP A 84 -1.28 -0.71 16.97
C TRP A 84 -1.55 0.53 16.14
N LEU A 85 -2.57 0.47 15.29
CA LEU A 85 -2.97 1.57 14.42
C LEU A 85 -4.48 1.50 14.22
N GLU A 86 -5.15 2.64 14.19
CA GLU A 86 -6.55 2.71 13.79
C GLU A 86 -6.79 4.01 13.03
N ALA A 87 -7.33 3.88 11.82
CA ALA A 87 -7.87 5.00 11.09
C ALA A 87 -9.39 4.96 11.19
N SER A 88 -9.94 6.01 11.77
CA SER A 88 -11.37 6.23 11.85
C SER A 88 -11.73 7.51 11.13
N VAL A 89 -12.97 7.55 10.66
CA VAL A 89 -13.55 8.72 10.00
C VAL A 89 -14.78 9.14 10.76
N VAL A 90 -14.90 10.44 11.00
CA VAL A 90 -16.02 11.01 11.72
C VAL A 90 -16.81 11.89 10.75
N GLY A 91 -18.00 11.43 10.37
CA GLY A 91 -18.90 12.20 9.51
C GLY A 91 -19.54 13.36 10.27
N LYS A 92 -18.85 14.49 10.42
CA LYS A 92 -19.43 15.71 10.99
C LYS A 92 -20.00 16.58 9.87
N ILE A 93 -21.31 16.55 9.70
CA ILE A 93 -22.03 17.47 8.81
C ILE A 93 -22.28 18.73 9.62
N ASN A 94 -21.60 19.82 9.29
CA ASN A 94 -21.95 21.14 9.81
C ASN A 94 -23.23 21.61 9.10
N LYS A 95 -24.16 22.23 9.84
CA LYS A 95 -25.40 22.75 9.27
C LYS A 95 -25.14 24.06 8.53
#